data_AF-A0A7X5DCU4-F1
#
_entry.id   AF-A0A7X5DCU4-F1
#
_cell.length_a   1.000
_cell.length_b   1.000
_cell.length_c   1.000
_cell.angle_alpha   90.00
_cell.angle_beta   90.00
_cell.angle_gamma   90.00
#
_symmetry.space_group_name_H-M   'P 1'
#
loop_
_entity.id
_entity.type
_entity.pdbx_description
1 polymer ?
#
loop_
_entity_poly.entity_id
_entity_poly.type
_entity_poly.pdbx_seq_one_letter_code
_entity_poly.pdbx_strand_id
1 'polypeptide(L)'
;DIALALAAPGVRIFAPIPGTNYVGIEVPNRERQTVYLPEVLAAAGEGPLQVAIGEDVEGHAIVHDLAKMPHVLIAGTTGSGKSVEVNAMIMSILLRATPAEVRFIMIDPKRVEFAPYDGIPHLYVPVVTECREASSALSWAVAE
;
A
#
# COMPACT_ATOMS: atom_id res chain seq x y z
N ASP A 1 -20.81 -19.88 13.50
CA ASP A 1 -21.57 -20.99 12.90
C ASP A 1 -21.36 -21.16 11.41
N ILE A 2 -21.61 -20.16 10.56
CA ILE A 2 -21.43 -20.30 9.10
C ILE A 2 -20.00 -20.71 8.71
N ALA A 3 -18.97 -20.02 9.23
CA ALA A 3 -17.58 -20.39 8.96
C ALA A 3 -17.25 -21.83 9.38
N LEU A 4 -17.78 -22.28 10.53
CA LEU A 4 -17.60 -23.63 11.03
C LEU A 4 -18.30 -24.66 10.11
N ALA A 5 -19.53 -24.37 9.67
CA ALA A 5 -20.28 -25.23 8.76
C ALA A 5 -19.61 -25.36 7.38
N LEU A 6 -18.89 -24.33 6.95
CA LEU A 6 -18.14 -24.30 5.69
C LEU A 6 -16.69 -24.80 5.83
N ALA A 7 -16.28 -25.21 7.04
CA ALA A 7 -14.90 -25.57 7.37
C ALA A 7 -13.87 -24.49 6.94
N ALA A 8 -14.24 -23.22 7.09
CA ALA A 8 -13.43 -22.07 6.73
C ALA A 8 -12.85 -21.39 7.99
N PRO A 9 -11.63 -20.80 7.91
CA PRO A 9 -11.03 -20.08 9.03
C PRO A 9 -11.82 -18.82 9.42
N GLY A 10 -12.64 -18.30 8.50
CA GLY A 10 -13.54 -17.17 8.69
C GLY A 10 -14.37 -16.96 7.44
N VAL A 11 -15.42 -16.13 7.54
CA VAL A 11 -16.23 -15.67 6.40
C VAL A 11 -16.50 -14.18 6.57
N ARG A 12 -16.57 -13.44 5.46
CA ARG A 12 -16.99 -12.03 5.45
C ARG A 12 -18.41 -11.96 4.90
N ILE A 13 -19.33 -11.40 5.69
CA ILE A 13 -20.72 -11.21 5.29
C ILE A 13 -20.93 -9.73 5.00
N PHE A 14 -21.46 -9.40 3.84
CA PHE A 14 -21.75 -8.02 3.45
C PHE A 14 -23.12 -7.96 2.78
N ALA A 15 -23.87 -6.89 3.05
CA ALA A 15 -25.20 -6.69 2.49
C ALA A 15 -25.53 -5.19 2.40
N PRO A 16 -26.27 -4.76 1.37
CA PRO A 16 -26.61 -5.52 0.16
C PRO A 16 -25.42 -5.62 -0.81
N ILE A 17 -25.39 -6.66 -1.65
CA ILE A 17 -24.53 -6.63 -2.85
C ILE A 17 -25.02 -5.47 -3.73
N PRO A 18 -24.15 -4.53 -4.15
CA PRO A 18 -24.55 -3.36 -4.95
C PRO A 18 -25.43 -3.75 -6.14
N GLY A 19 -26.58 -3.10 -6.27
CA GLY A 19 -27.54 -3.35 -7.35
C GLY A 19 -28.46 -4.57 -7.15
N THR A 20 -28.43 -5.25 -6.00
CA THR A 20 -29.28 -6.42 -5.72
C THR A 20 -29.86 -6.39 -4.29
N ASN A 21 -30.80 -7.29 -4.01
CA ASN A 21 -31.32 -7.54 -2.66
C ASN A 21 -30.64 -8.72 -1.96
N TYR A 22 -29.51 -9.20 -2.49
CA TYR A 22 -28.80 -10.37 -1.97
C TYR A 22 -27.80 -9.99 -0.87
N VAL A 23 -27.54 -10.96 0.00
CA VAL A 23 -26.46 -10.94 0.99
C VAL A 23 -25.27 -11.66 0.39
N GLY A 24 -24.11 -11.00 0.36
CA GLY A 24 -22.84 -11.58 -0.04
C GLY A 24 -22.18 -12.29 1.14
N ILE A 25 -21.65 -13.49 0.88
CA ILE A 25 -20.84 -14.25 1.84
C ILE A 25 -19.55 -14.65 1.12
N GLU A 26 -18.45 -13.99 1.49
CA GLU A 26 -17.11 -14.30 1.03
C GLU A 26 -16.49 -15.38 1.90
N VAL A 27 -16.04 -16.46 1.26
CA VAL A 27 -15.38 -17.61 1.89
C VAL A 27 -13.97 -17.70 1.32
N PRO A 28 -12.92 -17.73 2.15
CA PRO A 28 -11.56 -17.89 1.68
C PRO A 28 -11.39 -19.16 0.85
N ASN A 29 -10.70 -19.06 -0.29
CA ASN A 29 -10.29 -20.22 -1.07
C ASN A 29 -9.42 -21.18 -0.23
N ARG A 30 -9.54 -22.48 -0.50
CA ARG A 30 -8.72 -23.52 0.14
C ARG A 30 -7.23 -23.33 -0.14
N GLU A 31 -6.91 -22.98 -1.39
CA GLU A 31 -5.59 -22.61 -1.83
C GLU A 31 -5.61 -21.12 -2.17
N ARG A 32 -4.83 -20.33 -1.43
CA ARG A 32 -4.70 -18.89 -1.69
C ARG A 32 -3.63 -18.69 -2.75
N GLN A 33 -3.92 -17.83 -3.72
CA GLN A 33 -2.95 -17.39 -4.71
C GLN A 33 -2.23 -16.15 -4.20
N THR A 34 -0.93 -16.09 -4.44
CA THR A 34 -0.12 -14.91 -4.14
C THR A 34 -0.30 -13.90 -5.26
N VAL A 35 -0.62 -12.66 -4.91
CA VAL A 35 -0.64 -11.53 -5.85
C VAL A 35 0.75 -10.93 -5.90
N TYR A 36 1.37 -10.86 -7.09
CA TYR A 36 2.71 -10.31 -7.24
C TYR A 36 2.69 -8.87 -7.73
N LEU A 37 3.57 -8.02 -7.18
CA LEU A 37 3.66 -6.61 -7.54
C LEU A 37 3.75 -6.34 -9.05
N PRO A 38 4.58 -7.07 -9.85
CA PRO A 38 4.66 -6.83 -11.29
C PRO A 38 3.34 -7.06 -12.04
N GLU A 39 2.51 -7.98 -11.57
CA GLU A 39 1.22 -8.32 -12.19
C GLU A 39 0.23 -7.15 -12.03
N VAL A 40 0.15 -6.59 -10.83
CA VAL A 40 -0.72 -5.44 -10.54
C VAL A 40 -0.19 -4.17 -11.19
N LEU A 41 1.13 -3.93 -11.09
CA LEU A 41 1.76 -2.72 -11.61
C LEU A 41 1.68 -2.63 -13.15
N ALA A 42 1.54 -3.76 -13.84
CA ALA A 42 1.33 -3.80 -15.29
C ALA A 42 0.04 -3.07 -15.74
N ALA A 43 -0.96 -2.94 -14.84
CA ALA A 43 -2.20 -2.22 -15.11
C ALA A 43 -2.11 -0.71 -14.83
N ALA A 44 -0.95 -0.22 -14.39
CA ALA A 44 -0.84 1.15 -13.95
C ALA A 44 -0.88 2.17 -15.10
N GLY A 45 -1.69 3.22 -14.93
CA GLY A 45 -1.84 4.31 -15.91
C GLY A 45 -0.65 5.26 -15.95
N GLU A 46 -0.80 6.38 -16.66
CA GLU A 46 0.23 7.43 -16.72
C GLU A 46 0.47 8.14 -15.38
N GLY A 47 1.67 8.70 -15.23
CA GLY A 47 2.04 9.53 -14.08
C GLY A 47 2.96 8.80 -13.07
N PRO A 48 3.78 9.57 -12.32
CA PRO A 48 4.85 9.00 -11.50
C PRO A 48 4.39 8.55 -10.10
N LEU A 49 3.15 8.88 -9.70
CA LEU A 49 2.58 8.60 -8.37
C LEU A 49 1.52 7.48 -8.38
N GLN A 50 1.54 6.67 -9.43
CA GLN A 50 0.71 5.47 -9.56
C GLN A 50 1.29 4.34 -8.70
N VAL A 51 0.52 3.87 -7.73
CA VAL A 51 0.90 2.84 -6.77
C VAL A 51 -0.01 1.63 -6.87
N ALA A 52 0.60 0.45 -6.95
CA ALA A 52 -0.13 -0.82 -6.92
C ALA A 52 -0.58 -1.11 -5.48
N ILE A 53 -1.85 -1.50 -5.32
CA ILE A 53 -2.46 -1.88 -4.03
C ILE A 53 -2.67 -3.40 -3.94
N GLY A 54 -3.08 -4.03 -5.03
CA GLY A 54 -3.36 -5.46 -5.05
C GLY A 54 -4.38 -5.85 -6.11
N GLU A 55 -5.18 -6.87 -5.83
CA GLU A 55 -6.30 -7.31 -6.66
C GLU A 55 -7.61 -7.25 -5.86
N ASP A 56 -8.71 -7.02 -6.57
CA ASP A 56 -10.04 -7.18 -6.00
C ASP A 56 -10.43 -8.66 -5.87
N VAL A 57 -11.65 -8.92 -5.38
CA VAL A 57 -12.15 -10.29 -5.18
C VAL A 57 -12.44 -11.04 -6.50
N GLU A 58 -12.47 -10.32 -7.63
CA GLU A 58 -12.65 -10.87 -8.98
C GLU A 58 -11.30 -11.04 -9.70
N GLY A 59 -10.18 -10.64 -9.08
CA GLY A 59 -8.83 -10.74 -9.64
C GLY A 59 -8.44 -9.54 -10.51
N HIS A 60 -9.20 -8.44 -10.47
CA HIS A 60 -8.82 -7.22 -11.19
C HIS A 60 -7.75 -6.45 -10.43
N ALA A 61 -6.69 -6.06 -11.13
CA ALA A 61 -5.64 -5.22 -10.58
C ALA A 61 -6.17 -3.86 -10.08
N ILE A 62 -5.83 -3.52 -8.86
CA ILE A 62 -6.12 -2.23 -8.21
C ILE A 62 -4.83 -1.42 -8.16
N VAL A 63 -4.82 -0.33 -8.95
CA VAL A 63 -3.78 0.70 -8.93
C VAL A 63 -4.45 2.03 -8.61
N HIS A 64 -3.82 2.83 -7.76
CA HIS A 64 -4.28 4.16 -7.41
C HIS A 64 -3.23 5.24 -7.70
N ASP A 65 -3.70 6.44 -8.02
CA ASP A 65 -2.86 7.62 -8.17
C ASP A 65 -2.85 8.42 -6.86
N LEU A 66 -1.70 8.46 -6.18
CA LEU A 66 -1.56 9.23 -4.93
C LEU A 66 -1.78 10.73 -5.14
N ALA A 67 -1.61 11.27 -6.35
CA ALA A 67 -1.93 12.67 -6.61
C ALA A 67 -3.44 12.96 -6.50
N LYS A 68 -4.29 11.94 -6.74
CA LYS A 68 -5.75 12.03 -6.62
C LYS A 68 -6.24 11.68 -5.21
N MET A 69 -5.39 11.04 -4.40
CA MET A 69 -5.61 10.74 -2.99
C MET A 69 -4.50 11.44 -2.19
N PRO A 70 -4.54 12.78 -2.07
CA PRO A 70 -3.36 13.58 -1.74
C PRO A 70 -2.69 13.18 -0.43
N HIS A 71 -3.43 12.54 0.48
CA HIS A 71 -2.90 11.90 1.67
C HIS A 71 -3.57 10.54 1.89
N VAL A 72 -2.79 9.58 2.39
CA VAL A 72 -3.25 8.22 2.69
C VAL A 72 -2.86 7.86 4.13
N LEU A 73 -3.79 7.22 4.86
CA LEU A 73 -3.54 6.62 6.16
C LEU A 73 -3.56 5.10 6.03
N ILE A 74 -2.44 4.44 6.38
CA ILE A 74 -2.32 2.98 6.36
C ILE A 74 -2.18 2.48 7.81
N ALA A 75 -3.09 1.62 8.23
CA ALA A 75 -3.11 1.03 9.57
C ALA A 75 -3.33 -0.49 9.49
N GLY A 76 -2.71 -1.23 10.40
CA GLY A 76 -2.83 -2.69 10.48
C GLY A 76 -2.05 -3.26 11.66
N THR A 77 -2.44 -4.44 12.12
CA THR A 77 -1.75 -5.18 13.18
C THR A 77 -0.46 -5.82 12.67
N THR A 78 0.43 -6.24 13.56
CA THR A 78 1.63 -7.01 13.17
C THR A 78 1.22 -8.26 12.38
N GLY A 79 1.88 -8.50 11.24
CA GLY A 79 1.59 -9.64 10.37
C GLY A 79 0.41 -9.45 9.42
N SER A 80 -0.29 -8.31 9.46
CA SER A 80 -1.41 -8.01 8.53
C SER A 80 -0.98 -7.65 7.11
N GLY A 81 0.32 -7.44 6.88
CA GLY A 81 0.85 -7.05 5.55
C GLY A 81 1.15 -5.56 5.38
N LYS A 82 0.89 -4.69 6.38
CA LYS A 82 1.16 -3.23 6.31
C LYS A 82 2.54 -2.89 5.72
N SER A 83 3.60 -3.51 6.25
CA SER A 83 4.97 -3.23 5.80
C SER A 83 5.19 -3.66 4.36
N VAL A 84 4.63 -4.80 3.96
CA VAL A 84 4.71 -5.29 2.58
C VAL A 84 4.02 -4.30 1.65
N GLU A 85 2.83 -3.81 2.01
CA GLU A 85 2.07 -2.84 1.23
C GLU A 85 2.80 -1.50 1.08
N VAL A 86 3.33 -0.95 2.17
CA VAL A 86 4.12 0.30 2.11
C VAL A 86 5.32 0.14 1.17
N ASN A 87 6.01 -1.00 1.24
CA ASN A 87 7.13 -1.29 0.34
C ASN A 87 6.64 -1.45 -1.12
N ALA A 88 5.50 -2.09 -1.36
CA ALA A 88 4.91 -2.21 -2.69
C ALA A 88 4.58 -0.83 -3.30
N MET A 89 4.04 0.09 -2.52
CA MET A 89 3.79 1.46 -2.94
C MET A 89 5.08 2.22 -3.26
N ILE A 90 6.09 2.15 -2.39
CA ILE A 90 7.40 2.79 -2.64
C ILE A 90 8.04 2.23 -3.92
N MET A 91 8.06 0.90 -4.05
CA MET A 91 8.61 0.23 -5.23
C MET A 91 7.84 0.56 -6.51
N SER A 92 6.52 0.71 -6.45
CA SER A 92 5.71 1.14 -7.60
C SER A 92 6.20 2.46 -8.18
N ILE A 93 6.58 3.41 -7.31
CA ILE A 93 7.15 4.70 -7.71
C ILE A 93 8.60 4.51 -8.19
N LEU A 94 9.46 3.83 -7.43
CA LEU A 94 10.87 3.67 -7.78
C LEU A 94 11.11 2.96 -9.11
N LEU A 95 10.22 2.04 -9.49
CA LEU A 95 10.31 1.33 -10.77
C LEU A 95 9.93 2.20 -11.98
N ARG A 96 9.30 3.37 -11.76
CA ARG A 96 8.62 4.12 -12.82
C ARG A 96 8.89 5.62 -12.84
N ALA A 97 9.39 6.17 -11.74
CA ALA A 97 9.70 7.58 -11.61
C ALA A 97 11.20 7.78 -11.42
N THR A 98 11.73 8.80 -12.06
CA THR A 98 13.10 9.30 -11.84
C THR A 98 13.16 10.19 -10.60
N PRO A 99 14.36 10.43 -10.03
CA PRO A 99 14.53 11.38 -8.92
C PRO A 99 14.16 12.83 -9.24
N ALA A 100 14.02 13.18 -10.52
CA ALA A 100 13.56 14.50 -10.95
C ALA A 100 12.02 14.61 -10.90
N GLU A 101 11.32 13.49 -11.01
CA GLU A 101 9.85 13.44 -10.99
C GLU A 101 9.30 13.27 -9.57
N VAL A 102 9.96 12.45 -8.74
CA VAL A 102 9.52 12.20 -7.36
C VAL A 102 10.71 12.18 -6.41
N ARG A 103 10.53 12.85 -5.27
CA ARG A 103 11.45 12.82 -4.12
C ARG A 103 10.75 12.27 -2.88
N PHE A 104 11.50 11.56 -2.05
CA PHE A 104 11.01 11.01 -0.79
C PHE A 104 11.64 11.72 0.42
N ILE A 105 10.81 11.96 1.43
CA ILE A 105 11.25 12.13 2.80
C ILE A 105 10.74 10.91 3.56
N MET A 106 11.66 10.05 4.00
CA MET A 106 11.32 8.83 4.73
C MET A 106 11.61 9.01 6.21
N ILE A 107 10.61 8.76 7.05
CA ILE A 107 10.70 8.89 8.50
C ILE A 107 10.48 7.50 9.11
N ASP A 108 11.51 6.95 9.74
CA ASP A 108 11.49 5.62 10.38
C ASP A 108 12.12 5.68 11.78
N PRO A 109 11.35 6.10 12.80
CA PRO A 109 11.85 6.23 14.16
C PRO A 109 12.20 4.88 14.80
N LYS A 110 11.74 3.77 14.22
CA LYS A 110 12.02 2.42 14.72
C LYS A 110 13.18 1.76 13.99
N ARG A 111 13.62 2.30 12.84
CA ARG A 111 14.67 1.75 11.98
C ARG A 111 14.36 0.33 11.50
N VAL A 112 13.10 0.04 11.22
CA VAL A 112 12.62 -1.29 10.83
C VAL A 112 12.21 -1.35 9.37
N GLU A 113 11.63 -0.28 8.85
CA GLU A 113 10.86 -0.32 7.61
C GLU A 113 11.66 0.27 6.44
N PHE A 114 12.39 1.38 6.67
CA PHE A 114 12.97 2.18 5.57
C PHE A 114 14.48 2.14 5.46
N ALA A 115 15.17 1.44 6.36
CA ALA A 115 16.63 1.27 6.29
C ALA A 115 17.15 0.78 4.90
N PRO A 116 16.45 -0.14 4.18
CA PRO A 116 16.90 -0.57 2.85
C PRO A 116 16.91 0.53 1.78
N TYR A 117 16.19 1.63 1.98
CA TYR A 117 16.10 2.74 1.03
C TYR A 117 17.15 3.82 1.27
N ASP A 118 17.98 3.70 2.30
CA ASP A 118 18.97 4.72 2.59
C ASP A 118 19.98 4.86 1.43
N GLY A 119 20.25 6.11 1.05
CA GLY A 119 21.15 6.42 -0.06
C GLY A 119 20.59 6.31 -1.48
N ILE A 120 19.31 5.95 -1.68
CA ILE A 120 18.70 6.01 -3.02
C ILE A 120 18.66 7.45 -3.55
N PRO A 121 18.78 7.66 -4.87
CA PRO A 121 18.86 9.01 -5.42
C PRO A 121 17.55 9.80 -5.29
N HIS A 122 16.43 9.14 -5.01
CA HIS A 122 15.12 9.78 -4.78
C HIS A 122 14.98 10.39 -3.38
N LEU A 123 15.82 10.04 -2.42
CA LEU A 123 15.76 10.65 -1.10
C LEU A 123 16.13 12.13 -1.18
N TYR A 124 15.35 12.97 -0.50
CA TYR A 124 15.64 14.38 -0.33
C TYR A 124 16.65 14.60 0.81
N VAL A 125 16.49 13.82 1.88
CA VAL A 125 17.39 13.73 3.03
C VAL A 125 17.58 12.26 3.39
N PRO A 126 18.67 11.88 4.11
CA PRO A 126 18.80 10.54 4.66
C PRO A 126 17.58 10.13 5.47
N VAL A 127 17.35 8.81 5.63
CA VAL A 127 16.18 8.31 6.37
C VAL A 127 16.18 8.90 7.79
N VAL A 128 15.11 9.63 8.11
CA VAL A 128 15.01 10.36 9.38
C VAL A 128 14.60 9.40 10.48
N THR A 129 15.46 9.24 11.49
CA THR A 129 15.18 8.35 12.63
C THR A 129 14.83 9.09 13.91
N GLU A 130 15.25 10.35 14.03
CA GLU A 130 15.01 11.14 15.24
C GLU A 130 13.70 11.94 15.15
N CYS A 131 12.84 11.84 16.16
CA CYS A 131 11.53 12.51 16.15
C CYS A 131 11.64 14.05 16.01
N ARG A 132 12.70 14.67 16.55
CA ARG A 132 12.93 16.12 16.41
C ARG A 132 13.28 16.51 14.98
N GLU A 133 14.06 15.68 14.30
CA GLU A 133 14.40 15.87 12.89
C GLU A 133 13.18 15.65 12.01
N ALA A 134 12.33 14.67 12.34
CA ALA A 134 11.06 14.44 11.64
C ALA A 134 10.16 15.69 11.64
N SER A 135 10.00 16.34 12.80
CA SER A 135 9.25 17.61 12.89
C SER A 135 9.85 18.72 12.05
N SER A 136 11.19 18.74 11.91
CA SER A 136 11.90 19.73 11.08
C SER A 136 11.68 19.45 9.60
N ALA A 137 11.74 18.19 9.18
CA ALA A 137 11.47 17.76 7.80
C ALA A 137 10.03 18.07 7.38
N LEU A 138 9.06 17.83 8.28
CA LEU A 138 7.66 18.19 8.04
C LEU A 138 7.44 19.70 7.97
N SER A 139 8.10 20.47 8.84
CA SER A 139 8.05 21.94 8.79
C SER A 139 8.60 22.48 7.47
N TRP A 140 9.68 21.88 6.96
CA TRP A 140 10.23 22.22 5.65
C TRP A 140 9.22 21.92 4.53
N ALA A 141 8.58 20.74 4.54
CA ALA A 141 7.61 20.35 3.52
C ALA A 141 6.35 21.25 3.47
N VAL A 142 6.05 22.00 4.54
CA VAL A 142 4.98 23.02 4.57
C VAL A 142 5.43 24.37 4.01
N ALA A 143 6.73 24.67 4.08
CA ALA A 143 7.29 25.95 3.64
C ALA A 143 7.67 25.98 2.16
N GLU A 144 7.86 24.81 1.55
CA GLU A 144 8.07 24.61 0.11
C GLU A 144 6.81 24.91 -0.71
#